data_AF-A0A4Y9NA19-F1
#
_entry.id   AF-A0A4Y9NA19-F1
#
_cell.length_a   1.000
_cell.length_b   1.000
_cell.length_c   1.000
_cell.angle_alpha   90.00
_cell.angle_beta   90.00
_cell.angle_gamma   90.00
#
_symmetry.space_group_name_H-M   'P 1'
#
loop_
_entity.id
_entity.type
_entity.pdbx_description
1 polymer ?
#
loop_
_entity_poly.entity_id
_entity_poly.type
_entity_poly.pdbx_seq_one_letter_code
_entity_poly.pdbx_strand_id
1 'polypeptide(L)'
;MDVAAGGLHSAAEELLDTADELIRLAARRTDACSVPWGACPEHGATLRSTAGRCWCTTPGCLRRWFHDRLGEPCAEPVTQPVIDADGDRLDLCDGHATDARTRIVGAAVIPLS
;
A
#
# COMPACT_ATOMS: atom_id res chain seq x y z
N MET A 1 22.62 32.61 14.59
CA MET A 1 22.31 32.41 13.15
C MET A 1 22.08 30.93 12.80
N ASP A 2 21.65 30.11 13.75
CA ASP A 2 21.63 28.64 13.60
C ASP A 2 20.20 28.08 13.36
N VAL A 3 19.19 28.70 13.98
CA VAL A 3 17.78 28.30 13.88
C VAL A 3 17.20 28.47 12.46
N ALA A 4 17.58 29.54 11.76
CA ALA A 4 17.09 29.80 10.40
C ALA A 4 17.67 28.81 9.37
N ALA A 5 18.92 28.37 9.57
CA ALA A 5 19.55 27.36 8.72
C ALA A 5 18.96 25.96 8.98
N GLY A 6 18.71 25.61 10.25
CA GLY A 6 18.02 24.36 10.60
C GLY A 6 16.60 24.28 10.05
N GLY A 7 15.84 25.38 10.10
CA GLY A 7 14.48 25.44 9.54
C GLY A 7 14.45 25.27 8.02
N LEU A 8 15.39 25.90 7.31
CA LEU A 8 15.50 25.74 5.85
C LEU A 8 15.88 24.31 5.44
N HIS A 9 16.78 23.67 6.20
CA HIS A 9 17.16 22.28 5.93
C HIS A 9 15.98 21.32 6.11
N SER A 10 15.25 21.43 7.23
CA SER A 10 14.04 20.62 7.49
C SER A 10 12.99 20.79 6.38
N ALA A 11 12.73 22.04 5.95
CA ALA A 11 11.78 22.29 4.87
C ALA A 11 12.25 21.69 3.53
N ALA A 12 13.55 21.69 3.26
CA ALA A 12 14.10 21.05 2.06
C ALA A 12 13.96 19.53 2.11
N GLU A 13 14.15 18.89 3.26
CA GLU A 13 13.91 17.45 3.46
C GLU A 13 12.44 17.09 3.22
N GLU A 14 11.50 17.84 3.80
CA GLU A 14 10.06 17.62 3.59
C GLU A 14 9.65 17.74 2.11
N LEU A 15 10.22 18.71 1.38
CA LEU A 15 9.97 18.87 -0.06
C LEU A 15 10.53 17.70 -0.88
N LEU A 16 11.72 17.19 -0.53
CA LEU A 16 12.30 16.03 -1.19
C LEU A 16 11.47 14.77 -0.93
N ASP A 17 11.03 14.55 0.32
CA ASP A 17 10.15 13.43 0.68
C ASP A 17 8.82 13.48 -0.09
N THR A 18 8.22 14.67 -0.19
CA THR A 18 6.99 14.89 -0.96
C THR A 18 7.21 14.64 -2.46
N ALA A 19 8.32 15.10 -3.02
CA ALA A 19 8.65 14.88 -4.42
C ALA A 19 8.82 13.39 -4.72
N ASP A 20 9.49 12.66 -3.83
CA ASP A 20 9.67 11.21 -3.95
C ASP A 20 8.32 10.46 -3.85
N GLU A 21 7.40 10.90 -3.00
CA GLU A 21 6.02 10.38 -2.96
C GLU A 21 5.28 10.60 -4.28
N LEU A 22 5.30 11.83 -4.80
CA LEU A 22 4.66 12.15 -6.08
C LEU A 22 5.25 11.33 -7.24
N ILE A 23 6.56 11.09 -7.25
CA ILE A 23 7.21 10.24 -8.25
C ILE A 23 6.69 8.79 -8.15
N ARG A 24 6.55 8.24 -6.93
CA ARG A 24 5.98 6.89 -6.74
C ARG A 24 4.54 6.80 -7.21
N LEU A 25 3.72 7.80 -6.87
CA LEU A 25 2.32 7.86 -7.29
C LEU A 25 2.20 8.02 -8.81
N ALA A 26 3.04 8.84 -9.43
CA ALA A 26 3.07 9.01 -10.89
C ALA A 26 3.57 7.75 -11.62
N ALA A 27 4.47 6.99 -11.00
CA ALA A 27 4.96 5.71 -11.52
C ALA A 27 4.00 4.53 -11.25
N ARG A 28 2.85 4.79 -10.61
CA ARG A 28 1.87 3.75 -10.31
C ARG A 28 1.35 3.10 -11.59
N ARG A 29 1.27 1.78 -11.56
CA ARG A 29 0.83 0.97 -12.69
C ARG A 29 -0.63 1.26 -13.04
N THR A 30 -0.96 1.18 -14.32
CA THR A 30 -2.36 1.32 -14.79
C THR A 30 -3.24 0.14 -14.37
N ASP A 31 -2.64 -1.02 -14.13
CA ASP A 31 -3.30 -2.24 -13.63
C ASP A 31 -3.16 -2.38 -12.10
N ALA A 32 -2.84 -1.32 -11.38
CA ALA A 32 -2.70 -1.37 -9.93
C ALA A 32 -4.05 -1.58 -9.22
N CYS A 33 -4.03 -2.38 -8.16
CA CYS A 33 -5.16 -2.62 -7.28
C CYS A 33 -5.79 -1.31 -6.80
N SER A 34 -7.12 -1.20 -6.85
CA SER A 34 -7.88 0.03 -6.61
C SER A 34 -7.91 0.48 -5.14
N VAL A 35 -7.44 -0.34 -4.21
CA VAL A 35 -7.51 -0.05 -2.77
C VAL A 35 -6.59 1.14 -2.42
N PRO A 36 -7.08 2.16 -1.70
CA PRO A 36 -6.36 3.43 -1.48
C PRO A 36 -5.33 3.37 -0.35
N TRP A 37 -5.01 2.17 0.16
CA TRP A 37 -3.93 1.94 1.13
C TRP A 37 -3.09 0.73 0.69
N GLY A 38 -1.86 0.66 1.17
CA GLY A 38 -0.96 -0.45 0.85
C GLY A 38 -1.21 -1.68 1.71
N ALA A 39 -0.82 -2.83 1.17
CA ALA A 39 -0.79 -4.11 1.88
C ALA A 39 0.57 -4.81 1.70
N CYS A 40 0.84 -5.79 2.56
CA CYS A 40 1.86 -6.77 2.27
C CYS A 40 1.37 -7.60 1.07
N PRO A 41 2.13 -7.70 -0.03
CA PRO A 41 1.68 -8.42 -1.23
C PRO A 41 1.33 -9.89 -0.95
N GLU A 42 1.97 -10.51 0.06
CA GLU A 42 1.76 -11.91 0.43
C GLU A 42 0.84 -12.09 1.63
N HIS A 43 0.84 -11.14 2.58
CA HIS A 43 0.22 -11.33 3.88
C HIS A 43 -0.96 -10.39 4.16
N GLY A 44 -1.32 -9.55 3.18
CA GLY A 44 -2.46 -8.63 3.28
C GLY A 44 -2.26 -7.51 4.30
N ALA A 45 -3.28 -7.26 5.13
CA ALA A 45 -3.36 -6.15 6.08
C ALA A 45 -2.50 -6.37 7.35
N THR A 46 -1.19 -6.57 7.16
CA THR A 46 -0.22 -6.83 8.23
C THR A 46 0.91 -5.79 8.29
N LEU A 47 0.78 -4.72 7.51
CA LEU A 47 1.75 -3.63 7.51
C LEU A 47 1.66 -2.81 8.79
N ARG A 48 2.81 -2.33 9.25
CA ARG A 48 2.95 -1.23 10.19
C ARG A 48 3.81 -0.15 9.58
N SER A 49 3.52 1.11 9.93
CA SER A 49 4.26 2.26 9.45
C SER A 49 4.60 3.21 10.60
N THR A 50 5.82 3.76 10.58
CA THR A 50 6.30 4.79 11.52
C THR A 50 7.46 5.54 10.88
N ALA A 51 7.48 6.86 11.02
CA ALA A 51 8.57 7.73 10.55
C ALA A 51 8.93 7.49 9.06
N GLY A 52 7.90 7.46 8.20
CA GLY A 52 8.07 7.28 6.75
C GLY A 52 8.59 5.90 6.35
N ARG A 53 8.54 4.91 7.23
CA ARG A 53 8.99 3.53 6.94
C ARG A 53 7.88 2.56 7.22
N CYS A 54 7.74 1.57 6.35
CA CYS A 54 6.70 0.56 6.45
C CYS A 54 7.28 -0.85 6.41
N TRP A 55 6.71 -1.80 7.16
CA TRP A 55 7.14 -3.20 7.18
C TRP A 55 5.98 -4.16 7.45
N CYS A 56 6.11 -5.40 6.98
CA CYS A 56 5.18 -6.47 7.32
C CYS A 56 5.47 -7.01 8.73
N THR A 57 4.42 -7.28 9.51
CA THR A 57 4.53 -7.82 10.87
C THR A 57 4.38 -9.34 10.96
N THR A 58 4.06 -10.02 9.86
CA THR A 58 3.97 -11.49 9.83
C THR A 58 5.35 -12.11 10.13
N PRO A 59 5.45 -13.07 11.08
CA PRO A 59 6.69 -13.76 11.38
C PRO A 59 7.33 -14.38 10.12
N GLY A 60 8.63 -14.10 9.91
CA GLY A 60 9.39 -14.60 8.76
C GLY A 60 9.27 -13.76 7.48
N CYS A 61 8.35 -12.79 7.41
CA CYS A 61 8.30 -11.87 6.28
C CYS A 61 9.36 -10.76 6.44
N LEU A 62 10.27 -10.63 5.47
CA LEU A 62 11.35 -9.64 5.51
C LEU A 62 11.06 -8.36 4.68
N ARG A 63 9.83 -8.23 4.16
CA ARG A 63 9.44 -7.08 3.33
C ARG A 63 9.34 -5.81 4.16
N ARG A 64 10.03 -4.79 3.68
CA ARG A 64 10.14 -3.45 4.25
C ARG A 64 10.28 -2.43 3.13
N TRP A 65 9.80 -1.23 3.40
CA TRP A 65 9.80 -0.10 2.48
C TRP A 65 10.35 1.13 3.19
N PHE A 66 11.12 1.93 2.48
CA PHE A 66 11.68 3.20 2.95
C PHE A 66 10.74 4.38 2.69
N HIS A 67 9.44 4.10 2.54
CA HIS A 67 8.35 5.06 2.43
C HIS A 67 7.14 4.51 3.20
N ASP A 68 6.16 5.36 3.48
CA ASP A 68 4.89 4.97 4.10
C ASP A 68 3.96 4.26 3.11
N ARG A 69 4.33 3.04 2.74
CA ARG A 69 3.51 2.20 1.86
C ARG A 69 2.10 1.99 2.39
N LEU A 70 1.91 1.94 3.72
CA LEU A 70 0.58 1.71 4.30
C LEU A 70 -0.35 2.90 4.02
N GLY A 71 0.17 4.13 4.08
CA GLY A 71 -0.57 5.35 3.76
C GLY A 71 -0.75 5.62 2.27
N GLU A 72 0.04 4.99 1.40
CA GLU A 72 -0.03 5.19 -0.05
C GLU A 72 -1.04 4.23 -0.73
N PRO A 73 -1.69 4.64 -1.85
CA PRO A 73 -2.50 3.73 -2.68
C PRO A 73 -1.75 2.47 -3.09
N CYS A 74 -2.46 1.35 -3.14
CA CYS A 74 -1.83 0.08 -3.48
C CYS A 74 -1.15 0.12 -4.85
N ALA A 75 0.12 -0.29 -4.89
CA ALA A 75 0.93 -0.35 -6.10
C ALA A 75 1.00 -1.77 -6.72
N GLU A 76 0.43 -2.78 -6.06
CA GLU A 76 0.43 -4.16 -6.55
C GLU A 76 -0.53 -4.33 -7.73
N PRO A 77 -0.19 -5.17 -8.73
CA PRO A 77 -1.07 -5.43 -9.86
C PRO A 77 -2.35 -6.13 -9.39
N VAL A 78 -3.46 -5.87 -10.08
CA VAL A 78 -4.68 -6.67 -9.97
C VAL A 78 -4.38 -8.10 -10.40
N THR A 79 -4.80 -9.06 -9.58
CA THR A 79 -4.57 -10.49 -9.80
C THR A 79 -5.87 -11.30 -9.86
N GLN A 80 -6.94 -10.80 -9.24
CA GLN A 80 -8.21 -11.52 -9.16
C GLN A 80 -9.38 -10.61 -8.80
N PRO A 81 -10.57 -10.85 -9.35
CA PRO A 81 -11.79 -10.28 -8.79
C PRO A 81 -12.22 -10.99 -7.51
N VAL A 82 -12.75 -10.18 -6.61
CA VAL A 82 -13.50 -10.59 -5.43
C VAL A 82 -14.93 -10.11 -5.58
N ILE A 83 -15.90 -11.00 -5.39
CA ILE A 83 -17.33 -10.69 -5.43
C ILE A 83 -17.87 -10.83 -4.01
N ASP A 84 -18.57 -9.83 -3.51
CA ASP A 84 -19.21 -9.90 -2.20
C ASP A 84 -20.61 -10.54 -2.25
N ALA A 85 -21.28 -10.62 -1.10
CA ALA A 85 -22.59 -11.24 -0.98
C ALA A 85 -23.70 -10.50 -1.76
N ASP A 86 -23.54 -9.20 -2.00
CA ASP A 86 -24.50 -8.37 -2.75
C ASP A 86 -24.22 -8.43 -4.26
N GLY A 87 -23.14 -9.09 -4.67
CA GLY A 87 -22.73 -9.25 -6.07
C GLY A 87 -21.79 -8.14 -6.56
N ASP A 88 -21.34 -7.25 -5.67
CA ASP A 88 -20.41 -6.19 -6.02
C ASP A 88 -19.02 -6.77 -6.28
N ARG A 89 -18.38 -6.29 -7.35
CA ARG A 89 -17.08 -6.78 -7.81
C ARG A 89 -15.96 -5.79 -7.48
N LEU A 90 -14.90 -6.32 -6.87
CA LEU A 90 -13.65 -5.62 -6.60
C LEU A 90 -12.48 -6.33 -7.30
N ASP A 91 -11.76 -5.63 -8.17
CA ASP A 91 -10.53 -6.14 -8.78
C ASP A 91 -9.33 -5.88 -7.86
N LEU A 92 -8.79 -6.95 -7.24
CA LEU A 92 -7.82 -6.86 -6.15
C LEU A 92 -6.48 -7.56 -6.48
N CYS A 93 -5.41 -7.08 -5.85
CA CYS A 93 -4.15 -7.82 -5.77
C CYS A 93 -4.24 -8.96 -4.74
N ASP A 94 -3.27 -9.89 -4.76
CA ASP A 94 -3.24 -11.05 -3.85
C ASP A 94 -3.33 -10.66 -2.37
N GLY A 95 -2.61 -9.61 -1.97
CA GLY A 95 -2.63 -9.10 -0.60
C GLY A 95 -4.02 -8.64 -0.17
N HIS A 96 -4.71 -7.85 -1.01
CA HIS A 96 -6.05 -7.37 -0.70
C HIS A 96 -7.12 -8.44 -0.87
N ALA A 97 -6.95 -9.39 -1.79
CA ALA A 97 -7.83 -10.55 -1.90
C ALA A 97 -7.74 -11.43 -0.64
N THR A 98 -6.54 -11.59 -0.08
CA THR A 98 -6.34 -12.31 1.20
C THR A 98 -7.08 -11.62 2.34
N ASP A 99 -6.95 -10.29 2.47
CA ASP A 99 -7.67 -9.54 3.50
C ASP A 99 -9.19 -9.60 3.29
N ALA A 100 -9.65 -9.41 2.05
CA ALA A 100 -11.05 -9.48 1.68
C ALA A 100 -11.71 -10.81 2.05
N ARG A 101 -11.03 -11.95 1.81
CA ARG A 101 -11.51 -13.30 2.21
C ARG A 101 -11.77 -13.41 3.71
N THR A 102 -11.05 -12.66 4.53
CA THR A 102 -11.17 -12.72 6.00
C THR A 102 -12.19 -11.73 6.55
N ARG A 103 -12.46 -10.63 5.85
CA ARG A 103 -13.25 -9.51 6.37
C ARG A 103 -14.59 -9.27 5.67
N ILE A 104 -14.73 -9.67 4.41
CA ILE A 104 -15.96 -9.47 3.64
C ILE A 104 -16.82 -10.72 3.75
N VAL A 105 -18.03 -10.55 4.29
CA VAL A 105 -19.00 -11.64 4.44
C VAL A 105 -19.40 -12.16 3.05
N GLY A 106 -19.30 -13.47 2.85
CA GLY A 106 -19.70 -14.10 1.59
C GLY A 106 -18.74 -13.90 0.42
N ALA A 107 -17.53 -13.37 0.65
CA ALA A 107 -16.57 -13.11 -0.41
C ALA A 107 -16.20 -14.37 -1.21
N ALA A 108 -16.50 -14.36 -2.51
CA ALA A 108 -16.03 -15.33 -3.48
C ALA A 108 -14.84 -14.77 -4.23
N VAL A 109 -13.75 -15.53 -4.28
CA VAL A 109 -12.54 -15.10 -4.99
C VAL A 109 -12.31 -15.99 -6.21
N ILE A 110 -12.25 -15.37 -7.38
CA ILE A 110 -12.17 -16.08 -8.66
C ILE A 110 -10.74 -15.90 -9.20
N PRO A 111 -9.91 -16.96 -9.25
CA PRO A 111 -8.57 -16.85 -9.83
C PRO A 111 -8.64 -16.44 -11.31
N LEU A 112 -7.74 -15.57 -11.76
CA LEU A 112 -7.53 -15.35 -13.18
C LEU A 112 -6.80 -16.57 -13.75
N SER A 113 -7.48 -17.30 -14.65
CA SER A 113 -6.96 -18.44 -15.41
C SER A 113 -5.89 -18.04 -16.41
#